data_AF-S3AXC3-F1
#
_entry.id   AF-S3AXC3-F1
#
_cell.length_a   1.000
_cell.length_b   1.000
_cell.length_c   1.000
_cell.angle_alpha   90.00
_cell.angle_beta   90.00
_cell.angle_gamma   90.00
#
_symmetry.space_group_name_H-M   'P 1'
#
loop_
_entity.id
_entity.type
_entity.pdbx_description
1 polymer ?
#
loop_
_entity_poly.entity_id
_entity_poly.type
_entity_poly.pdbx_seq_one_letter_code
_entity_poly.pdbx_strand_id
1 'polypeptide(L)'
;MAKVLHALEAGEVTEELRSELDRARRDHRLRHAEAQMVLPDPVAETASTANRHLGAMYGLLMRLDQGTARQGESLDTAWESFDKLWDPLWKMRHVMRVDLGITPPDQDA
;
A
#
# COMPACT_ATOMS: atom_id res chain seq x y z
N MET A 1 3.10 -2.67 8.06
CA MET A 1 3.36 -1.22 8.01
C MET A 1 2.97 -0.53 9.32
N ALA A 2 1.73 -0.67 9.84
CA ALA A 2 1.35 -0.09 11.15
C ALA A 2 2.32 -0.42 12.31
N LYS A 3 2.76 -1.67 12.44
CA LYS A 3 3.80 -2.05 13.43
C LYS A 3 5.10 -1.25 13.28
N VAL A 4 5.52 -0.99 12.03
CA VAL A 4 6.74 -0.23 11.73
C VAL A 4 6.54 1.26 12.02
N LEU A 5 5.36 1.81 11.77
CA LEU A 5 5.02 3.18 12.17
C LEU A 5 5.15 3.37 13.67
N HIS A 6 4.52 2.50 14.46
CA HIS A 6 4.63 2.57 15.92
C HIS A 6 6.08 2.37 16.41
N ALA A 7 6.84 1.46 15.80
CA ALA A 7 8.24 1.29 16.12
C ALA A 7 9.09 2.52 15.76
N LEU A 8 8.78 3.21 14.66
CA LEU A 8 9.43 4.46 14.29
C LEU A 8 9.13 5.58 15.29
N GLU A 9 7.88 5.70 15.74
CA GLU A 9 7.49 6.66 16.80
C GLU A 9 8.23 6.43 18.11
N ALA A 10 8.42 5.15 18.48
CA ALA A 10 9.13 4.77 19.69
C ALA A 10 10.67 4.81 19.55
N GLY A 11 11.19 4.92 18.32
CA GLY A 11 12.63 4.77 18.07
C GLY A 11 13.14 3.32 18.23
N GLU A 12 12.25 2.34 18.10
CA GLU A 12 12.46 0.92 18.40
C GLU A 12 12.40 0.03 17.14
N VAL A 13 12.75 0.56 15.97
CA VAL A 13 12.74 -0.25 14.74
C VAL A 13 13.85 -1.30 14.78
N THR A 14 13.45 -2.56 14.94
CA THR A 14 14.35 -3.71 14.95
C THR A 14 14.64 -4.24 13.55
N GLU A 15 15.69 -5.06 13.44
CA GLU A 15 16.04 -5.71 12.17
C GLU A 15 14.97 -6.71 11.72
N GLU A 16 14.31 -7.38 12.67
CA GLU A 16 13.20 -8.29 12.38
C GLU A 16 12.03 -7.55 11.74
N LEU A 17 11.69 -6.35 12.23
CA LEU A 17 10.63 -5.52 11.66
C LEU A 17 10.98 -5.04 10.25
N ARG A 18 12.25 -4.65 10.01
CA ARG A 18 12.73 -4.31 8.66
C ARG A 18 12.60 -5.50 7.71
N SER A 19 13.07 -6.67 8.14
CA SER A 19 13.02 -7.91 7.35
C SER A 19 11.58 -8.36 7.06
N GLU A 20 10.66 -8.23 8.01
CA GLU A 20 9.23 -8.51 7.81
C GLU A 20 8.61 -7.56 6.78
N LEU A 21 8.90 -6.26 6.88
CA LEU A 21 8.41 -5.26 5.92
C LEU A 21 8.94 -5.54 4.50
N ASP A 22 10.22 -5.84 4.38
CA ASP A 22 10.87 -6.18 3.12
C ASP A 22 10.30 -7.45 2.49
N ARG A 23 10.07 -8.48 3.30
CA ARG A 23 9.41 -9.73 2.88
C ARG A 23 8.01 -9.43 2.36
N ALA A 24 7.20 -8.70 3.14
CA ALA A 24 5.85 -8.32 2.74
C ALA A 24 5.84 -7.52 1.42
N ARG A 25 6.82 -6.61 1.21
CA ARG A 25 6.95 -5.86 -0.03
C ARG A 25 7.31 -6.75 -1.22
N ARG A 26 8.20 -7.75 -1.06
CA ARG A 26 8.52 -8.71 -2.12
C ARG A 26 7.33 -9.60 -2.46
N ASP A 27 6.68 -10.17 -1.45
CA ASP A 27 5.53 -11.06 -1.65
C ASP A 27 4.36 -10.31 -2.32
N HIS A 28 4.12 -9.05 -1.93
CA HIS A 28 3.11 -8.22 -2.58
C HIS A 28 3.46 -7.95 -4.05
N ARG A 29 4.71 -7.60 -4.36
CA ARG A 29 5.15 -7.37 -5.75
C ARG A 29 4.99 -8.61 -6.62
N LEU A 30 5.31 -9.79 -6.09
CA LEU A 30 5.13 -11.06 -6.79
C LEU A 30 3.64 -11.30 -7.12
N ARG A 31 2.76 -11.23 -6.11
CA ARG A 31 1.32 -11.41 -6.32
C ARG A 31 0.73 -10.37 -7.26
N HIS A 32 1.21 -9.12 -7.21
CA HIS A 32 0.76 -8.08 -8.12
C HIS A 32 1.17 -8.36 -9.56
N ALA A 33 2.40 -8.83 -9.79
CA ALA A 33 2.86 -9.21 -11.12
C ALA A 33 2.09 -10.41 -11.69
N GLU A 34 1.81 -11.43 -10.86
CA GLU A 34 0.95 -12.56 -11.24
C GLU A 34 -0.46 -12.09 -11.60
N ALA A 35 -1.04 -11.20 -10.78
CA ALA A 35 -2.37 -10.67 -11.02
C ALA A 35 -2.46 -9.86 -12.32
N GLN A 36 -1.43 -9.07 -12.65
CA GLN A 36 -1.39 -8.31 -13.91
C GLN A 36 -1.50 -9.19 -15.17
N MET A 37 -1.19 -10.48 -15.09
CA MET A 37 -1.30 -11.40 -16.23
C MET A 37 -2.74 -11.89 -16.47
N VAL A 38 -3.64 -11.75 -15.50
CA VAL A 38 -4.97 -12.39 -15.53
C VAL A 38 -6.12 -11.46 -15.19
N LEU A 39 -5.86 -10.31 -14.55
CA LEU A 39 -6.91 -9.38 -14.14
C LEU A 39 -7.50 -8.64 -15.36
N PRO A 40 -8.82 -8.46 -15.42
CA PRO A 40 -9.44 -7.52 -16.34
C PRO A 40 -8.91 -6.09 -16.15
N ASP A 41 -8.86 -5.31 -17.23
CA ASP A 41 -8.28 -3.95 -17.24
C ASP A 41 -8.79 -3.04 -16.11
N PRO A 42 -10.11 -2.96 -15.79
CA PRO A 42 -10.60 -2.11 -14.71
C PRO A 42 -10.03 -2.52 -13.33
N VAL A 43 -9.89 -3.83 -13.10
CA VAL A 43 -9.32 -4.35 -11.87
C VAL A 43 -7.81 -4.12 -11.84
N ALA A 44 -7.12 -4.32 -12.97
CA ALA A 44 -5.69 -4.08 -13.10
C ALA A 44 -5.30 -2.61 -12.84
N GLU A 45 -6.13 -1.65 -13.28
CA GLU A 45 -5.92 -0.22 -13.05
C GLU A 45 -6.00 0.15 -11.56
N THR A 46 -7.04 -0.31 -10.89
CA THR A 46 -7.23 -0.05 -9.45
C THR A 46 -6.18 -0.76 -8.61
N ALA A 47 -5.80 -1.99 -8.96
CA ALA A 47 -4.70 -2.71 -8.33
C ALA A 47 -3.36 -2.00 -8.52
N SER A 48 -3.09 -1.45 -9.70
CA SER A 48 -1.87 -0.67 -9.98
C SER A 48 -1.82 0.59 -9.13
N THR A 49 -2.96 1.25 -8.94
CA THR A 49 -3.07 2.42 -8.06
C THR A 49 -2.75 2.05 -6.62
N ALA A 50 -3.39 1.03 -6.06
CA ALA A 50 -3.09 0.55 -4.70
C ALA A 50 -1.61 0.16 -4.53
N ASN A 51 -1.01 -0.56 -5.50
CA ASN A 51 0.41 -0.94 -5.45
C ASN A 51 1.35 0.28 -5.46
N ARG A 52 1.04 1.35 -6.22
CA ARG A 52 1.83 2.60 -6.18
C ARG A 52 1.82 3.23 -4.79
N HIS A 53 0.65 3.33 -4.16
CA HIS A 53 0.52 3.89 -2.81
C HIS A 53 1.27 3.05 -1.77
N LEU A 54 1.16 1.72 -1.83
CA LEU A 54 1.91 0.81 -0.96
C LEU A 54 3.43 0.93 -1.18
N GLY A 55 3.87 1.08 -2.43
CA GLY A 55 5.28 1.29 -2.76
C GLY A 55 5.82 2.62 -2.24
N ALA A 56 5.04 3.70 -2.37
CA ALA A 56 5.39 5.01 -1.83
C ALA A 56 5.50 4.98 -0.30
N MET A 57 4.52 4.35 0.37
CA MET A 57 4.51 4.17 1.82
C MET A 57 5.73 3.37 2.31
N TYR A 58 6.05 2.26 1.65
CA TYR A 58 7.26 1.49 1.95
C TYR A 58 8.51 2.38 1.85
N GLY A 59 8.67 3.12 0.75
CA GLY A 59 9.82 3.99 0.57
C GLY A 59 9.91 5.09 1.64
N LEU A 60 8.78 5.67 2.04
CA LEU A 60 8.72 6.66 3.11
C LEU A 60 9.19 6.05 4.44
N LEU A 61 8.66 4.90 4.82
CA LEU A 61 9.05 4.22 6.06
C LEU A 61 10.55 3.90 6.12
N MET A 62 11.12 3.40 5.02
CA MET A 62 12.55 3.11 4.95
C MET A 62 13.41 4.37 5.07
N ARG A 63 12.99 5.50 4.47
CA ARG A 63 13.72 6.77 4.59
C ARG A 63 13.65 7.33 6.00
N LEU A 64 12.49 7.22 6.67
CA LEU A 64 12.35 7.63 8.07
C LEU A 64 13.24 6.78 8.98
N ASP A 65 13.21 5.46 8.83
CA ASP A 65 14.05 4.51 9.60
C ASP A 65 15.55 4.77 9.42
N GLN A 66 15.97 5.09 8.18
CA GLN A 66 17.38 5.32 7.86
C GLN A 66 17.85 6.75 8.15
N GLY A 67 16.98 7.63 8.65
CA GLY A 67 17.31 9.05 8.85
C GLY A 67 17.58 9.82 7.55
N THR A 68 17.03 9.35 6.42
CA THR A 68 17.19 9.94 5.08
C THR A 68 15.88 10.54 4.54
N ALA A 69 15.01 11.00 5.45
CA ALA A 69 13.74 11.64 5.14
C ALA A 69 13.93 12.83 4.17
N ARG A 70 13.07 12.91 3.15
CA ARG A 70 13.05 14.03 2.20
C ARG A 70 12.32 15.23 2.81
N GLN A 71 12.44 16.39 2.16
CA GLN A 71 11.69 17.58 2.57
C GLN A 71 10.18 17.27 2.58
N GLY A 72 9.54 17.57 3.71
CA GLY A 72 8.11 17.30 3.94
C GLY A 72 7.79 15.88 4.39
N GLU A 73 8.78 14.99 4.54
CA GLU A 73 8.58 13.65 5.10
C GLU A 73 8.82 13.67 6.62
N SER A 74 7.82 13.22 7.35
CA SER A 74 7.80 13.09 8.81
C SER A 74 6.93 11.90 9.24
N LEU A 75 6.95 11.57 10.54
CA LEU A 75 6.02 10.60 11.12
C LEU A 75 4.56 10.98 10.88
N ASP A 76 4.21 12.25 11.04
CA ASP A 76 2.85 12.75 10.80
C ASP A 76 2.41 12.49 9.35
N THR A 77 3.26 12.85 8.37
CA THR A 77 2.94 12.60 6.96
C THR A 77 2.91 11.10 6.61
N ALA A 78 3.62 10.26 7.37
CA ALA A 78 3.56 8.82 7.22
C ALA A 78 2.23 8.25 7.74
N TRP A 79 1.73 8.75 8.87
CA TRP A 79 0.39 8.41 9.34
C TRP A 79 -0.71 8.87 8.39
N GLU A 80 -0.63 10.09 7.90
CA GLU A 80 -1.56 10.58 6.88
C GLU A 80 -1.51 9.72 5.61
N SER A 81 -0.32 9.33 5.16
CA SER A 81 -0.16 8.47 3.98
C SER A 81 -0.70 7.07 4.24
N PHE A 82 -0.56 6.56 5.46
CA PHE A 82 -1.09 5.26 5.86
C PHE A 82 -2.61 5.25 5.87
N ASP A 83 -3.25 6.30 6.37
CA ASP A 83 -4.70 6.44 6.36
C ASP A 83 -5.25 6.53 4.92
N LYS A 84 -4.57 7.29 4.06
CA LYS A 84 -4.88 7.39 2.63
C LYS A 84 -4.72 6.07 1.85
N LEU A 85 -4.19 4.99 2.45
CA LEU A 85 -4.15 3.67 1.81
C LEU A 85 -5.54 3.03 1.72
N TRP A 86 -6.47 3.40 2.60
CA TRP A 86 -7.78 2.74 2.63
C TRP A 86 -8.59 3.02 1.36
N ASP A 87 -8.63 4.26 0.88
CA ASP A 87 -9.39 4.65 -0.31
C ASP A 87 -9.06 3.82 -1.57
N PRO A 88 -7.79 3.70 -2.02
CA PRO A 88 -7.47 2.88 -3.18
C PRO A 88 -7.74 1.39 -2.96
N LEU A 89 -7.60 0.88 -1.73
CA LEU A 89 -7.95 -0.50 -1.40
C LEU A 89 -9.46 -0.76 -1.47
N TRP A 90 -10.27 0.17 -0.96
CA TRP A 90 -11.73 0.11 -1.06
C TRP A 90 -12.20 0.19 -2.50
N LYS A 91 -11.61 1.11 -3.28
CA LYS A 91 -11.91 1.24 -4.72
C LYS A 91 -11.58 -0.05 -5.49
N MET A 92 -10.39 -0.62 -5.27
CA MET A 92 -10.00 -1.89 -5.88
C MET A 92 -10.97 -3.03 -5.49
N ARG A 93 -11.32 -3.14 -4.20
CA ARG A 93 -12.29 -4.13 -3.73
C ARG A 93 -13.67 -3.94 -4.38
N HIS A 94 -14.14 -2.70 -4.51
CA HIS A 94 -15.41 -2.42 -5.17
C HIS A 94 -15.38 -2.88 -6.62
N VAL A 95 -14.38 -2.47 -7.40
CA VAL A 95 -14.25 -2.83 -8.82
C VAL A 95 -14.14 -4.35 -9.00
N MET A 96 -13.37 -5.05 -8.17
CA MET A 96 -13.33 -6.52 -8.17
C MET A 96 -14.70 -7.15 -7.93
N ARG A 97 -15.52 -6.58 -7.04
CA ARG A 97 -16.85 -7.12 -6.75
C ARG A 97 -17.86 -6.84 -7.86
N VAL A 98 -17.72 -5.71 -8.56
CA VAL A 98 -18.50 -5.41 -9.76
C VAL A 98 -18.15 -6.38 -10.88
N ASP A 99 -16.85 -6.58 -11.13
CA ASP A 99 -16.34 -7.53 -12.12
C ASP A 99 -16.83 -8.97 -11.87
N LEU A 100 -16.86 -9.40 -10.61
CA LEU A 100 -17.40 -10.71 -10.20
C LEU A 100 -18.94 -10.78 -10.18
N GLY A 101 -19.66 -9.69 -10.51
CA GLY A 101 -21.12 -9.64 -10.48
C GLY A 101 -21.74 -9.69 -9.07
N ILE A 102 -20.94 -9.46 -8.02
CA ILE A 102 -21.36 -9.50 -6.61
C ILE A 102 -21.99 -8.17 -6.18
N THR A 103 -21.42 -7.06 -6.64
CA THR A 103 -21.93 -5.71 -6.41
C THR A 103 -22.44 -5.16 -7.74
N PRO A 104 -23.62 -4.52 -7.82
CA PRO A 104 -24.06 -3.86 -9.05
C PRO A 104 -23.06 -2.74 -9.42
N PRO A 105 -22.84 -2.47 -10.72
CA PRO A 105 -22.05 -1.32 -11.12
C PRO A 105 -22.68 -0.04 -10.58
N ASP A 106 -21.84 0.93 -10.24
CA ASP A 106 -22.31 2.28 -9.91
C ASP A 106 -23.16 2.79 -11.09
N GLN A 107 -24.39 3.20 -10.81
CA GLN A 107 -25.24 3.81 -11.83
C GLN A 107 -24.62 5.16 -12.15
N ASP A 108 -24.31 5.41 -13.43
CA ASP A 108 -23.72 6.65 -13.91
C ASP A 108 -24.39 7.86 -13.25
N ALA A 109 -23.57 8.70 -12.59
CA ALA A 109 -23.98 10.01 -12.08
C ALA A 109 -23.91 11.08 -13.18
#